data_AF-A0A645CIA7-F1
#
_entry.id   AF-A0A645CIA7-F1
#
_cell.length_a   1.000
_cell.length_b   1.000
_cell.length_c   1.000
_cell.angle_alpha   90.00
_cell.angle_beta   90.00
_cell.angle_gamma   90.00
#
_symmetry.space_group_name_H-M   'P 1'
#
loop_
_entity.id
_entity.type
_entity.pdbx_description
1 polymer ?
#
loop_
_entity_poly.entity_id
_entity_poly.type
_entity_poly.pdbx_seq_one_letter_code
_entity_poly.pdbx_strand_id
1 'polypeptide(L)'
;MKKFITSIVVIIFLILLGVMTFSKNSPRKIEGMEALKYEQLANLPIEEAYDYEEILKDMESNELATTEMVANFKTQHETNTKLTSTNSTGTVRYAKLAMNSHTFTKGFSKYELTPIFYVGLYYTSDTQPDKIISIAEPYMSTLGATKCVFDGNIFYKLENGHSFYYGISGAIYKKTKTFVKNIDFDGRYFSDSLSAD
;
A
#
# COMPACT_ATOMS: atom_id res chain seq x y z
N MET A 1 45.50 23.57 -42.76
CA MET A 1 44.95 22.74 -41.66
C MET A 1 43.94 23.57 -40.85
N LYS A 2 42.67 23.61 -41.26
CA LYS A 2 41.59 24.36 -40.56
C LYS A 2 40.20 23.84 -40.98
N LYS A 3 39.94 22.52 -40.93
CA LYS A 3 38.61 21.95 -41.25
C LYS A 3 38.24 20.65 -40.48
N PHE A 4 38.78 20.44 -39.28
CA PHE A 4 38.51 19.20 -38.53
C PHE A 4 38.09 19.37 -37.06
N ILE A 5 37.74 20.59 -36.61
CA ILE A 5 37.39 20.82 -35.19
C ILE A 5 35.89 21.07 -34.98
N THR A 6 35.11 21.36 -36.03
CA THR A 6 33.69 21.75 -35.89
C THR A 6 32.70 20.58 -35.85
N SER A 7 33.09 19.35 -36.17
CA SER A 7 32.14 18.20 -36.19
C SER A 7 32.03 17.42 -34.87
N ILE A 8 32.93 17.62 -33.91
CA ILE A 8 32.89 16.86 -32.63
C ILE A 8 31.96 17.54 -31.61
N VAL A 9 31.79 18.86 -31.68
CA VAL A 9 30.97 19.61 -30.70
C VAL A 9 29.46 19.37 -30.88
N VAL A 10 28.99 19.12 -32.10
CA VAL A 10 27.55 18.90 -32.39
C VAL A 10 27.08 17.51 -31.91
N ILE A 11 27.95 16.50 -31.94
CA ILE A 11 27.61 15.14 -31.48
C ILE A 11 27.52 15.09 -29.95
N ILE A 12 28.35 15.83 -29.24
CA ILE A 12 28.30 15.91 -27.77
C ILE A 12 27.03 16.63 -27.30
N PHE A 13 26.54 17.63 -28.06
CA PHE A 13 25.31 18.35 -27.71
C PHE A 13 24.03 17.51 -27.97
N LEU A 14 24.04 16.64 -28.98
CA LEU A 14 22.94 15.70 -29.24
C LEU A 14 22.88 14.56 -28.20
N ILE A 15 24.02 14.15 -27.66
CA ILE A 15 24.05 13.17 -26.56
C ILE A 15 23.59 13.82 -25.25
N LEU A 16 23.91 15.10 -25.01
CA LEU A 16 23.45 15.82 -23.81
C LEU A 16 21.96 16.19 -23.83
N LEU A 17 21.36 16.43 -25.00
CA LEU A 17 19.90 16.60 -25.11
C LEU A 17 19.14 15.26 -24.97
N GLY A 18 19.78 14.13 -25.25
CA GLY A 18 19.17 12.79 -25.15
C GLY A 18 18.98 12.26 -23.73
N VAL A 19 19.52 12.92 -22.70
CA VAL A 19 19.44 12.46 -21.29
C VAL A 19 18.33 13.17 -20.49
N MET A 20 17.71 14.24 -21.02
CA MET A 20 16.63 14.96 -20.33
C MET A 20 15.20 14.58 -20.74
N THR A 21 15.02 13.41 -21.34
CA THR A 21 13.69 12.78 -21.46
C THR A 21 13.70 11.38 -20.90
N PHE A 22 14.26 11.22 -19.69
CA PHE A 22 13.73 10.19 -18.79
C PHE A 22 12.31 10.61 -18.39
N SER A 23 11.36 10.15 -19.21
CA SER A 23 9.96 10.03 -18.84
C SER A 23 9.90 9.40 -17.44
N LYS A 24 9.58 10.23 -16.43
CA LYS A 24 9.16 9.82 -15.08
C LYS A 24 7.78 9.17 -15.16
N ASN A 25 7.68 8.08 -15.92
CA ASN A 25 6.50 7.21 -16.01
C ASN A 25 6.95 5.84 -16.56
N SER A 26 8.04 5.30 -16.00
CA SER A 26 8.26 3.86 -16.16
C SER A 26 7.32 3.18 -15.15
N PRO A 27 6.32 2.40 -15.59
CA PRO A 27 5.50 1.64 -14.66
C PRO A 27 6.44 0.77 -13.82
N ARG A 28 6.31 0.87 -12.50
CA ARG A 28 7.10 0.10 -11.53
C ARG A 28 7.00 -1.37 -11.98
N LYS A 29 8.15 -2.04 -12.19
CA LYS A 29 8.15 -3.47 -12.52
C LYS A 29 7.46 -4.20 -11.36
N ILE A 30 6.29 -4.78 -11.62
CA ILE A 30 5.48 -5.46 -10.60
C ILE A 30 6.06 -6.85 -10.35
N GLU A 31 7.14 -6.92 -9.57
CA GLU A 31 7.50 -8.09 -8.76
C GLU A 31 7.29 -7.71 -7.29
N GLY A 32 6.17 -8.17 -6.72
CA GLY A 32 5.78 -8.01 -5.31
C GLY A 32 5.58 -6.57 -4.84
N MET A 33 4.33 -6.13 -4.69
CA MET A 33 4.05 -4.86 -4.02
C MET A 33 4.46 -4.95 -2.55
N GLU A 34 5.45 -4.17 -2.15
CA GLU A 34 5.96 -4.12 -0.78
C GLU A 34 4.97 -3.38 0.12
N ALA A 35 4.72 -3.93 1.30
CA ALA A 35 3.93 -3.26 2.32
C ALA A 35 4.81 -2.28 3.10
N LEU A 36 4.42 -1.01 3.11
CA LEU A 36 5.06 0.04 3.90
C LEU A 36 4.73 -0.14 5.37
N LYS A 37 5.64 0.27 6.26
CA LYS A 37 5.30 0.37 7.69
C LYS A 37 4.28 1.50 7.87
N TYR A 38 3.29 1.30 8.73
CA TYR A 38 2.20 2.28 8.92
C TYR A 38 2.71 3.67 9.33
N GLU A 39 3.84 3.78 10.03
CA GLU A 39 4.44 5.06 10.42
C GLU A 39 4.88 5.92 9.23
N GLN A 40 5.10 5.31 8.06
CA GLN A 40 5.53 6.00 6.85
C GLN A 40 4.37 6.68 6.11
N LEU A 41 3.12 6.26 6.40
CA LEU A 41 1.94 6.68 5.62
C LEU A 41 1.80 8.19 5.52
N ALA A 42 2.03 8.89 6.63
CA ALA A 42 1.76 10.33 6.73
C ALA A 42 2.75 11.20 5.95
N ASN A 43 3.88 10.62 5.52
CA ASN A 43 4.93 11.30 4.77
C ASN A 43 5.17 10.65 3.40
N LEU A 44 4.22 9.83 2.92
CA LEU A 44 4.38 9.05 1.69
C LEU A 44 4.24 9.97 0.45
N PRO A 45 5.30 10.20 -0.33
CA PRO A 45 5.21 11.02 -1.54
C PRO A 45 4.32 10.36 -2.59
N ILE A 46 3.71 11.18 -3.46
CA ILE A 46 2.77 10.68 -4.47
C ILE A 46 3.44 9.71 -5.46
N GLU A 47 4.74 9.90 -5.75
CA GLU A 47 5.50 9.03 -6.66
C GLU A 47 5.84 7.66 -6.06
N GLU A 48 5.77 7.52 -4.74
CA GLU A 48 6.01 6.25 -4.05
C GLU A 48 4.73 5.47 -3.78
N ALA A 49 3.58 6.18 -3.79
CA ALA A 49 2.25 5.61 -3.70
C ALA A 49 1.83 4.92 -5.00
N TYR A 50 0.89 3.99 -4.87
CA TYR A 50 0.41 3.17 -5.97
C TYR A 50 -0.85 3.77 -6.61
N ASP A 51 -1.02 3.53 -7.89
CA ASP A 51 -2.30 3.77 -8.54
C ASP A 51 -3.31 2.63 -8.30
N TYR A 52 -4.54 2.85 -8.75
CA TYR A 52 -5.63 1.90 -8.58
C TYR A 52 -5.36 0.56 -9.29
N GLU A 53 -4.78 0.57 -10.49
CA GLU A 53 -4.54 -0.63 -11.29
C GLU A 53 -3.41 -1.48 -10.69
N GLU A 54 -2.39 -0.83 -10.13
CA GLU A 54 -1.31 -1.50 -9.40
C GLU A 54 -1.84 -2.24 -8.17
N ILE A 55 -2.71 -1.60 -7.37
CA ILE A 55 -3.32 -2.23 -6.19
C ILE A 55 -4.28 -3.34 -6.60
N LEU A 56 -5.10 -3.09 -7.60
CA LEU A 56 -6.05 -4.09 -8.09
C LEU A 56 -5.32 -5.35 -8.52
N LYS A 57 -4.22 -5.20 -9.27
CA LYS A 57 -3.38 -6.32 -9.67
C LYS A 57 -2.73 -7.02 -8.47
N ASP A 58 -2.25 -6.29 -7.47
CA ASP A 58 -1.70 -6.90 -6.25
C ASP A 58 -2.78 -7.72 -5.52
N MET A 59 -3.99 -7.16 -5.35
CA MET A 59 -5.13 -7.87 -4.75
C MET A 59 -5.51 -9.12 -5.55
N GLU A 60 -5.67 -9.02 -6.87
CA GLU A 60 -6.05 -10.16 -7.72
C GLU A 60 -4.97 -11.25 -7.77
N SER A 61 -3.69 -10.89 -7.56
CA SER A 61 -2.58 -11.84 -7.48
C SER A 61 -2.35 -12.44 -6.08
N ASN A 62 -2.92 -11.80 -5.04
CA ASN A 62 -2.79 -12.22 -3.67
C ASN A 62 -3.79 -13.35 -3.37
N GLU A 63 -3.30 -14.55 -3.09
CA GLU A 63 -4.13 -15.72 -2.74
C GLU A 63 -5.01 -15.52 -1.48
N LEU A 64 -4.81 -14.42 -0.73
CA LEU A 64 -5.60 -14.07 0.45
C LEU A 64 -6.75 -13.09 0.17
N ALA A 65 -6.78 -12.43 -1.01
CA ALA A 65 -7.87 -11.54 -1.36
C ALA A 65 -9.07 -12.33 -1.92
N THR A 66 -10.26 -12.13 -1.35
CA THR A 66 -11.48 -12.74 -1.87
C THR A 66 -12.04 -11.93 -3.04
N THR A 67 -12.92 -12.55 -3.84
CA THR A 67 -13.64 -11.84 -4.90
C THR A 67 -14.47 -10.67 -4.36
N GLU A 68 -15.02 -10.83 -3.15
CA GLU A 68 -15.78 -9.77 -2.46
C GLU A 68 -14.87 -8.61 -2.05
N MET A 69 -13.69 -8.88 -1.47
CA MET A 69 -12.70 -7.86 -1.13
C MET A 69 -12.32 -7.02 -2.36
N VAL A 70 -12.07 -7.69 -3.50
CA VAL A 70 -11.73 -7.02 -4.75
C VAL A 70 -12.90 -6.17 -5.26
N ALA A 71 -14.13 -6.71 -5.25
CA ALA A 71 -15.31 -5.95 -5.69
C ALA A 71 -15.56 -4.71 -4.81
N ASN A 72 -15.45 -4.87 -3.49
CA ASN A 72 -15.58 -3.78 -2.52
C ASN A 72 -14.54 -2.69 -2.77
N PHE A 73 -13.28 -3.06 -3.05
CA PHE A 73 -12.23 -2.10 -3.41
C PHE A 73 -12.57 -1.31 -4.68
N LYS A 74 -13.09 -1.97 -5.73
CA LYS A 74 -13.52 -1.29 -6.99
C LYS A 74 -14.60 -0.26 -6.71
N THR A 75 -15.65 -0.63 -5.98
CA THR A 75 -16.74 0.30 -5.60
C THR A 75 -16.26 1.45 -4.73
N GLN A 76 -15.33 1.20 -3.82
CA GLN A 76 -14.73 2.23 -2.97
C GLN A 76 -13.90 3.22 -3.79
N HIS A 77 -13.10 2.75 -4.75
CA HIS A 77 -12.37 3.62 -5.69
C HIS A 77 -13.30 4.50 -6.52
N GLU A 78 -14.38 3.95 -7.07
CA GLU A 78 -15.38 4.74 -7.81
C GLU A 78 -16.04 5.82 -6.94
N THR A 79 -16.25 5.52 -5.65
CA THR A 79 -16.79 6.51 -4.70
C THR A 79 -15.77 7.62 -4.43
N ASN A 80 -14.52 7.25 -4.17
CA ASN A 80 -13.42 8.19 -3.93
C ASN A 80 -13.22 9.15 -5.13
N THR A 81 -13.21 8.62 -6.35
CA THR A 81 -13.01 9.42 -7.57
C THR A 81 -14.17 10.36 -7.88
N LYS A 82 -15.40 10.00 -7.51
CA LYS A 82 -16.56 10.91 -7.60
C LYS A 82 -16.43 12.11 -6.66
N LEU A 83 -15.81 11.94 -5.49
CA LEU A 83 -15.55 13.06 -4.57
C LEU A 83 -14.52 14.06 -5.14
N THR A 84 -13.66 13.62 -6.07
CA THR A 84 -12.60 14.46 -6.65
C THR A 84 -12.98 15.11 -8.00
N SER A 85 -14.10 14.75 -8.62
CA SER A 85 -14.31 14.93 -10.08
C SER A 85 -14.98 16.22 -10.55
N THR A 86 -15.37 17.17 -9.68
CA THR A 86 -16.10 18.37 -10.16
C THR A 86 -15.35 19.70 -10.05
N ASN A 87 -14.39 19.85 -9.14
CA ASN A 87 -13.54 21.07 -8.99
C ASN A 87 -12.26 20.83 -8.17
N SER A 88 -11.89 19.57 -7.91
CA SER A 88 -10.76 19.24 -7.03
C SER A 88 -9.48 19.12 -7.85
N THR A 89 -8.42 19.80 -7.42
CA THR A 89 -7.05 19.59 -7.93
C THR A 89 -6.41 18.32 -7.38
N GLY A 90 -7.10 17.61 -6.49
CA GLY A 90 -6.52 16.48 -5.78
C GLY A 90 -6.60 15.16 -6.53
N THR A 91 -5.63 14.31 -6.24
CA THR A 91 -5.45 12.98 -6.82
C THR A 91 -5.60 11.91 -5.74
N VAL A 92 -6.22 10.79 -6.10
CA VAL A 92 -6.30 9.61 -5.25
C VAL A 92 -5.16 8.65 -5.59
N ARG A 93 -4.36 8.29 -4.59
CA ARG A 93 -3.37 7.21 -4.64
C ARG A 93 -3.61 6.23 -3.49
N TYR A 94 -2.85 5.15 -3.49
CA TYR A 94 -3.02 4.05 -2.58
C TYR A 94 -1.71 3.61 -1.95
N ALA A 95 -1.80 3.06 -0.74
CA ALA A 95 -0.69 2.43 -0.06
C ALA A 95 -1.08 1.05 0.44
N LYS A 96 -0.16 0.09 0.33
CA LYS A 96 -0.23 -1.19 1.04
C LYS A 96 0.51 -1.03 2.36
N LEU A 97 -0.18 -1.18 3.47
CA LEU A 97 0.35 -0.93 4.81
C LEU A 97 0.44 -2.21 5.62
N ALA A 98 1.61 -2.42 6.22
CA ALA A 98 1.84 -3.37 7.29
C ALA A 98 1.68 -2.68 8.65
N MET A 99 0.74 -3.16 9.45
CA MET A 99 0.58 -2.76 10.84
C MET A 99 1.59 -3.48 11.74
N ASN A 100 1.54 -3.20 13.05
CA ASN A 100 2.38 -3.89 14.02
C ASN A 100 2.21 -5.41 13.95
N SER A 101 3.32 -6.12 13.79
CA SER A 101 3.34 -7.58 13.82
C SER A 101 3.06 -8.11 15.23
N HIS A 102 2.11 -9.02 15.36
CA HIS A 102 1.93 -9.83 16.56
C HIS A 102 2.81 -11.09 16.48
N THR A 103 3.78 -11.19 17.40
CA THR A 103 4.72 -12.30 17.45
C THR A 103 4.47 -13.19 18.65
N PHE A 104 4.50 -14.51 18.45
CA PHE A 104 4.44 -15.48 19.55
C PHE A 104 5.21 -16.76 19.22
N THR A 105 5.48 -17.55 20.26
CA THR A 105 6.19 -18.83 20.14
C THR A 105 5.30 -19.98 20.61
N LYS A 106 5.30 -21.09 19.88
CA LYS A 106 4.69 -22.37 20.31
C LYS A 106 5.68 -23.49 20.06
N GLY A 107 6.18 -24.11 21.14
CA GLY A 107 7.30 -25.04 21.06
C GLY A 107 8.57 -24.35 20.56
N PHE A 108 9.22 -24.92 19.54
CA PHE A 108 10.42 -24.34 18.91
C PHE A 108 10.11 -23.41 17.73
N SER A 109 8.83 -23.19 17.41
CA SER A 109 8.43 -22.39 16.25
C SER A 109 8.02 -20.98 16.67
N LYS A 110 8.59 -19.97 15.99
CA LYS A 110 8.20 -18.56 16.06
C LYS A 110 7.19 -18.26 14.95
N TYR A 111 6.13 -17.56 15.32
CA TYR A 111 5.05 -17.13 14.44
C TYR A 111 4.99 -15.61 14.43
N GLU A 112 4.80 -15.03 13.25
CA GLU A 112 4.63 -13.60 13.06
C GLU A 112 3.39 -13.35 12.21
N LEU A 113 2.49 -12.52 12.75
CA LEU A 113 1.22 -12.15 12.13
C LEU A 113 1.20 -10.65 11.89
N THR A 114 1.04 -10.24 10.64
CA THR A 114 1.06 -8.82 10.27
C THR A 114 -0.25 -8.49 9.56
N PRO A 115 -1.10 -7.65 10.17
CA PRO A 115 -2.28 -7.13 9.48
C PRO A 115 -1.86 -6.24 8.31
N ILE A 116 -2.42 -6.51 7.13
CA ILE A 116 -2.16 -5.74 5.91
C ILE A 116 -3.42 -5.01 5.47
N PHE A 117 -3.28 -3.73 5.18
CA PHE A 117 -4.36 -2.85 4.71
C PHE A 117 -4.00 -2.25 3.37
N TYR A 118 -4.99 -2.09 2.48
CA TYR A 118 -4.88 -1.14 1.37
C TYR A 118 -5.61 0.14 1.76
N VAL A 119 -4.91 1.26 1.70
CA VAL A 119 -5.41 2.55 2.17
C VAL A 119 -5.46 3.52 1.00
N GLY A 120 -6.60 4.17 0.79
CA GLY A 120 -6.76 5.23 -0.19
C GLY A 120 -6.41 6.58 0.44
N LEU A 121 -5.62 7.36 -0.29
CA LEU A 121 -5.01 8.59 0.13
C LEU A 121 -5.36 9.70 -0.85
N TYR A 122 -5.69 10.87 -0.31
CA TYR A 122 -5.96 12.07 -1.10
C TYR A 122 -4.75 13.01 -1.04
N TYR A 123 -4.35 13.51 -2.19
CA TYR A 123 -3.20 14.39 -2.38
C TYR A 123 -3.60 15.65 -3.13
N THR A 124 -3.31 16.82 -2.58
CA THR A 124 -3.33 18.12 -3.28
C THR A 124 -1.94 18.60 -3.69
N SER A 125 -0.89 17.89 -3.25
CA SER A 125 0.52 18.12 -3.60
C SER A 125 1.26 16.79 -3.75
N ASP A 126 2.49 16.83 -4.26
CA ASP A 126 3.27 15.61 -4.52
C ASP A 126 4.02 15.07 -3.29
N THR A 127 4.15 15.85 -2.20
CA THR A 127 5.11 15.52 -1.12
C THR A 127 4.57 14.58 -0.05
N GLN A 128 3.28 14.68 0.27
CA GLN A 128 2.62 13.86 1.30
C GLN A 128 1.10 13.87 1.09
N PRO A 129 0.37 12.88 1.60
CA PRO A 129 -1.08 12.91 1.54
C PRO A 129 -1.64 13.98 2.47
N ASP A 130 -2.80 14.52 2.10
CA ASP A 130 -3.59 15.37 2.97
C ASP A 130 -4.37 14.53 3.96
N LYS A 131 -4.96 13.41 3.51
CA LYS A 131 -5.80 12.54 4.33
C LYS A 131 -5.98 11.14 3.78
N ILE A 132 -6.40 10.25 4.66
CA ILE A 132 -6.94 8.93 4.37
C ILE A 132 -8.41 9.09 4.00
N ILE A 133 -8.79 8.62 2.81
CA ILE A 133 -10.18 8.70 2.35
C ILE A 133 -10.88 7.35 2.38
N SER A 134 -10.11 6.26 2.45
CA SER A 134 -10.69 4.92 2.41
C SER A 134 -9.75 3.86 2.94
N ILE A 135 -10.33 2.77 3.43
CA ILE A 135 -9.62 1.56 3.85
C ILE A 135 -10.34 0.39 3.20
N ALA A 136 -9.59 -0.40 2.42
CA ALA A 136 -10.09 -1.65 1.88
C ALA A 136 -10.10 -2.74 2.95
N GLU A 137 -10.88 -3.79 2.71
CA GLU A 137 -10.92 -4.94 3.61
C GLU A 137 -9.51 -5.53 3.80
N PRO A 138 -9.03 -5.65 5.06
CA PRO A 138 -7.69 -6.10 5.36
C PRO A 138 -7.57 -7.62 5.35
N TYR A 139 -6.34 -8.12 5.32
CA TYR A 139 -6.03 -9.53 5.52
C TYR A 139 -4.86 -9.71 6.48
N MET A 140 -4.68 -10.94 6.95
CA MET A 140 -3.56 -11.29 7.81
C MET A 140 -2.43 -11.92 6.99
N SER A 141 -1.29 -11.24 6.90
CA SER A 141 -0.05 -11.87 6.44
C SER A 141 0.53 -12.72 7.57
N THR A 142 0.98 -13.93 7.24
CA THR A 142 1.67 -14.80 8.20
C THR A 142 3.07 -15.12 7.69
N LEU A 143 4.10 -14.73 8.46
CA LEU A 143 5.50 -15.02 8.19
C LEU A 143 6.08 -15.91 9.30
N GLY A 144 7.13 -16.69 8.98
CA GLY A 144 7.82 -17.54 9.95
C GLY A 144 8.06 -19.00 9.50
N ALA A 145 8.51 -19.83 10.44
CA ALA A 145 9.05 -21.18 10.19
C ALA A 145 8.04 -22.20 9.61
N THR A 146 6.75 -21.87 9.58
CA THR A 146 5.73 -22.67 8.91
C THR A 146 4.60 -21.74 8.46
N LYS A 147 4.29 -21.70 7.16
CA LYS A 147 3.14 -20.93 6.64
C LYS A 147 1.89 -21.30 7.45
N CYS A 148 1.21 -20.30 7.99
CA CYS A 148 0.00 -20.47 8.78
C CYS A 148 -1.22 -19.91 8.05
N VAL A 149 -2.39 -20.21 8.61
CA VAL A 149 -3.68 -19.71 8.15
C VAL A 149 -4.32 -19.02 9.34
N PHE A 150 -4.76 -17.78 9.13
CA PHE A 150 -5.63 -17.08 10.04
C PHE A 150 -7.08 -17.38 9.68
N ASP A 151 -7.87 -17.73 10.68
CA ASP A 151 -9.31 -17.97 10.56
C ASP A 151 -9.99 -17.17 11.67
N GLY A 152 -10.65 -16.09 11.28
CA GLY A 152 -11.20 -15.11 12.20
C GLY A 152 -11.61 -13.83 11.47
N ASN A 153 -11.89 -12.81 12.27
CA ASN A 153 -12.37 -11.53 11.79
C ASN A 153 -11.35 -10.44 12.05
N ILE A 154 -11.20 -9.54 11.08
CA ILE A 154 -10.50 -8.27 11.24
C ILE A 154 -11.54 -7.16 11.13
N PHE A 155 -11.89 -6.54 12.26
CA PHE A 155 -12.71 -5.34 12.23
C PHE A 155 -11.81 -4.13 11.97
N TYR A 156 -12.33 -3.16 11.22
CA TYR A 156 -11.64 -1.91 10.96
C TYR A 156 -12.65 -0.80 10.76
N LYS A 157 -12.26 0.43 11.10
CA LYS A 157 -13.06 1.62 10.84
C LYS A 157 -12.16 2.82 10.62
N LEU A 158 -12.37 3.50 9.50
CA LEU A 158 -11.87 4.85 9.28
C LEU A 158 -12.66 5.79 10.18
N GLU A 159 -12.01 6.35 11.19
CA GLU A 159 -12.66 7.29 12.10
C GLU A 159 -12.80 8.67 11.44
N ASN A 160 -11.73 9.11 10.76
CA ASN A 160 -11.65 10.36 10.03
C ASN A 160 -10.40 10.34 9.11
N GLY A 161 -10.09 11.45 8.45
CA GLY A 161 -9.00 11.56 7.49
C GLY A 161 -7.59 11.31 8.04
N HIS A 162 -7.39 11.29 9.35
CA HIS A 162 -6.07 11.10 9.95
C HIS A 162 -5.95 9.90 10.87
N SER A 163 -7.02 9.12 11.04
CA SER A 163 -7.01 8.00 11.97
C SER A 163 -8.00 6.90 11.62
N PHE A 164 -7.58 5.69 11.94
CA PHE A 164 -8.43 4.51 11.88
C PHE A 164 -8.02 3.55 12.98
N TYR A 165 -8.97 2.73 13.39
CA TYR A 165 -8.72 1.66 14.33
C TYR A 165 -9.03 0.32 13.68
N TYR A 166 -8.41 -0.71 14.22
CA TYR A 166 -8.65 -2.09 13.82
C TYR A 166 -8.56 -2.99 15.04
N GLY A 167 -9.14 -4.16 14.91
CA GLY A 167 -8.81 -5.25 15.82
C GLY A 167 -9.19 -6.59 15.24
N ILE A 168 -8.61 -7.60 15.84
CA ILE A 168 -8.40 -8.90 15.24
C ILE A 168 -8.76 -9.92 16.29
N SER A 169 -9.68 -10.81 15.94
CA SER A 169 -10.07 -11.91 16.81
C SER A 169 -10.23 -13.18 15.97
N GLY A 170 -9.56 -14.25 16.39
CA GLY A 170 -9.61 -15.51 15.65
C GLY A 170 -8.64 -16.56 16.14
N ALA A 171 -8.43 -17.56 15.31
CA ALA A 171 -7.53 -18.68 15.55
C ALA A 171 -6.49 -18.80 14.44
N ILE A 172 -5.29 -19.22 14.84
CA ILE A 172 -4.20 -19.55 13.93
C ILE A 172 -4.11 -21.06 13.79
N TYR A 173 -3.97 -21.51 12.55
CA TYR A 173 -3.76 -22.90 12.18
C TYR A 173 -2.48 -23.05 11.35
N LYS A 174 -1.84 -24.21 11.45
CA LYS A 174 -0.90 -24.63 10.40
C LYS A 174 -1.69 -24.92 9.12
N LYS A 175 -1.06 -24.89 7.94
CA LYS A 175 -1.70 -25.28 6.67
C LYS A 175 -2.41 -26.65 6.71
N THR A 176 -1.93 -27.57 7.55
CA THR A 176 -2.56 -28.88 7.82
C THR A 176 -3.81 -28.81 8.70
N LYS A 177 -4.38 -27.62 8.94
CA LYS A 177 -5.52 -27.35 9.84
C LYS A 177 -5.27 -27.74 11.29
N THR A 178 -4.01 -27.80 11.71
CA THR A 178 -3.65 -28.06 13.12
C THR A 178 -3.71 -26.76 13.91
N PHE A 179 -4.52 -26.73 14.97
CA PHE A 179 -4.67 -25.56 15.84
C PHE A 179 -3.34 -25.11 16.49
N VAL A 180 -3.05 -23.82 16.40
CA VAL A 180 -1.88 -23.18 17.00
C VAL A 180 -2.31 -22.38 18.24
N LYS A 181 -3.09 -21.32 18.09
CA LYS A 181 -3.47 -20.43 19.20
C LYS A 181 -4.65 -19.55 18.81
N ASN A 182 -5.46 -19.14 19.78
CA ASN A 182 -6.35 -18.00 19.63
C ASN A 182 -5.55 -16.70 19.73
N ILE A 183 -5.94 -15.71 18.95
CA ILE A 183 -5.39 -14.36 18.97
C ILE A 183 -6.52 -13.36 19.16
N ASP A 184 -6.23 -12.34 19.94
CA ASP A 184 -7.10 -11.20 20.17
C ASP A 184 -6.18 -10.00 20.43
N PHE A 185 -6.20 -9.02 19.52
CA PHE A 185 -5.46 -7.78 19.66
C PHE A 185 -6.06 -6.69 18.78
N ASP A 186 -5.85 -5.45 19.20
CA ASP A 186 -6.31 -4.26 18.50
C ASP A 186 -5.15 -3.30 18.24
N GLY A 187 -5.46 -2.26 17.47
CA GLY A 187 -4.53 -1.18 17.24
C GLY A 187 -5.21 0.03 16.63
N ARG A 188 -4.45 1.12 16.60
CA ARG A 188 -4.88 2.39 16.04
C ARG A 188 -3.76 3.00 15.23
N TYR A 189 -4.11 3.53 14.07
CA TYR A 189 -3.30 4.49 13.35
C TYR A 189 -3.79 5.90 13.67
N PHE A 190 -2.86 6.83 13.86
CA PHE A 190 -3.13 8.24 14.05
C PHE A 190 -1.94 9.06 13.56
N SER A 191 -2.20 10.19 12.88
CA SER A 191 -1.17 11.16 12.56
C SER A 191 -1.71 12.59 12.60
N ASP A 192 -1.10 13.46 13.41
CA ASP A 192 -1.43 14.89 13.43
C ASP A 192 -1.05 15.64 12.14
N SER A 193 -0.24 15.04 11.27
CA SER A 193 0.17 15.66 10.00
C SER A 193 -0.87 15.50 8.88
N LEU A 194 -1.94 14.74 9.12
CA LEU A 194 -3.03 14.54 8.17
C LEU A 194 -4.27 15.32 8.63
N SER A 195 -5.06 15.77 7.66
CA SER A 195 -6.37 16.40 7.87
C SER A 195 -7.37 15.39 8.41
N ALA A 196 -8.19 15.82 9.37
CA ALA A 196 -9.32 15.04 9.86
C ALA A 196 -10.50 15.05 8.87
N ASP A 197 -10.70 16.14 8.14
CA ASP A 197 -11.82 16.36 7.21
C ASP A 197 -11.56 15.79 5.84
#